data_AF-A0A6G7VAU4-F1
#
_entry.id   AF-A0A6G7VAU4-F1
#
_cell.length_a   1.000
_cell.length_b   1.000
_cell.length_c   1.000
_cell.angle_alpha   90.00
_cell.angle_beta   90.00
_cell.angle_gamma   90.00
#
_symmetry.space_group_name_H-M   'P 1'
#
loop_
_entity.id
_entity.type
_entity.pdbx_description
1 polymer ?
#
loop_
_entity_poly.entity_id
_entity_poly.type
_entity_poly.pdbx_seq_one_letter_code
_entity_poly.pdbx_strand_id
1 'polypeptide(L)'
;MQSSTAAHWGARLSDGARIEVESGTHRAWRLEAGQRAPLWDGVHRLEDGSVVIVRDGVAVPTEPMLRAWESPPPRQEETDERTLGPCSALIERVCGADGRCGETEPCRLARELLQIGRETLPAELKQPLSPSVGSQCSEALGNPFFIPCR
;
A
#
# COMPACT_ATOMS: atom_id res chain seq x y z
N MET A 1 5.09 0.37 20.97
CA MET A 1 4.05 -0.66 20.76
C MET A 1 3.86 -0.77 19.26
N GLN A 2 4.32 -1.87 18.66
CA GLN A 2 4.48 -2.01 17.20
C GLN A 2 3.29 -2.80 16.63
N SER A 3 2.57 -2.19 15.71
CA SER A 3 1.46 -2.81 14.96
C SER A 3 1.97 -4.01 14.15
N SER A 4 1.32 -5.16 14.33
CA SER A 4 1.66 -6.40 13.65
C SER A 4 1.26 -6.35 12.17
N THR A 5 2.22 -5.98 11.32
CA THR A 5 2.11 -6.14 9.86
C THR A 5 2.42 -7.59 9.48
N ALA A 6 1.48 -8.51 9.68
CA ALA A 6 1.64 -9.89 9.20
C ALA A 6 0.31 -10.59 8.89
N ALA A 7 -0.70 -9.88 8.36
CA ALA A 7 -1.82 -10.55 7.70
C ALA A 7 -1.45 -10.81 6.24
N HIS A 8 -1.41 -12.08 5.81
CA HIS A 8 -1.24 -12.44 4.40
C HIS A 8 -2.38 -13.29 3.85
N TRP A 9 -3.35 -13.70 4.67
CA TRP A 9 -4.66 -14.16 4.19
C TRP A 9 -5.73 -13.85 5.25
N GLY A 10 -6.94 -13.46 4.83
CA GLY A 10 -8.05 -13.21 5.73
C GLY A 10 -9.40 -13.40 5.05
N ALA A 11 -10.40 -13.76 5.84
CA ALA A 11 -11.75 -14.01 5.37
C ALA A 11 -12.77 -13.67 6.46
N ARG A 12 -14.05 -13.84 6.16
CA ARG A 12 -15.15 -13.68 7.11
C ARG A 12 -15.78 -15.04 7.42
N LEU A 13 -15.96 -15.32 8.70
CA LEU A 13 -16.67 -16.49 9.21
C LEU A 13 -18.18 -16.31 9.00
N SER A 14 -18.95 -17.40 8.97
CA SER A 14 -20.41 -17.35 8.79
C SER A 14 -21.15 -16.59 9.91
N ASP A 15 -20.50 -16.33 11.05
CA ASP A 15 -21.03 -15.50 12.14
C ASP A 15 -20.69 -14.00 11.99
N GLY A 16 -20.04 -13.62 10.88
CA GLY A 16 -19.64 -12.26 10.56
C GLY A 16 -18.30 -11.84 11.15
N ALA A 17 -17.69 -12.64 12.03
CA ALA A 17 -16.37 -12.35 12.58
C ALA A 17 -15.27 -12.51 11.51
N ARG A 18 -14.20 -11.72 11.61
CA ARG A 18 -13.07 -11.79 10.67
C ARG A 18 -12.06 -12.82 11.17
N ILE A 19 -11.52 -13.61 10.26
CA ILE A 19 -10.36 -14.48 10.51
C ILE A 19 -9.15 -13.94 9.76
N GLU A 20 -8.00 -13.99 10.41
CA GLU A 20 -6.69 -13.69 9.82
C GLU A 20 -5.71 -14.84 10.06
N VAL A 21 -4.96 -15.20 9.03
CA VAL A 21 -3.94 -16.25 9.09
C VAL A 21 -2.60 -15.69 8.64
N GLU A 22 -1.60 -15.87 9.49
CA GLU A 22 -0.22 -15.42 9.24
C GLU A 22 0.49 -16.36 8.26
N SER A 23 1.18 -15.85 7.23
CA SER A 23 1.86 -16.70 6.23
C SER A 23 3.06 -17.48 6.77
N GLY A 24 3.76 -16.97 7.78
CA GLY A 24 4.97 -17.62 8.30
C GLY A 24 4.71 -18.72 9.32
N THR A 25 3.67 -18.55 10.15
CA THR A 25 3.35 -19.46 11.27
C THR A 25 2.06 -20.23 11.06
N HIS A 26 1.26 -19.82 10.06
CA HIS A 26 -0.10 -20.26 9.82
C HIS A 26 -1.02 -20.09 11.05
N ARG A 27 -0.63 -19.28 12.05
CA ARG A 27 -1.47 -19.04 13.22
C ARG A 27 -2.76 -18.33 12.81
N ALA A 28 -3.87 -18.89 13.26
CA ALA A 28 -5.20 -18.38 12.98
C ALA A 28 -5.72 -17.50 14.13
N TRP A 29 -6.25 -16.35 13.77
CA TRP A 29 -6.75 -15.35 14.71
C TRP A 29 -8.15 -14.93 14.33
N ARG A 30 -9.01 -14.80 15.34
CA ARG A 30 -10.34 -14.21 15.21
C ARG A 30 -10.28 -12.74 15.60
N LEU A 31 -10.89 -11.89 14.78
CA LEU A 31 -11.03 -10.46 15.00
C LEU A 31 -12.52 -10.13 15.15
N GLU A 32 -12.86 -9.56 16.30
CA GLU A 32 -14.24 -9.19 16.64
C GLU A 32 -14.22 -7.91 17.47
N ALA A 33 -15.02 -6.91 17.10
CA ALA A 33 -15.11 -5.62 17.80
C ALA A 33 -13.73 -4.95 18.10
N GLY A 34 -12.75 -5.11 17.20
CA GLY A 34 -11.40 -4.56 17.37
C GLY A 34 -10.49 -5.35 18.33
N GLN A 35 -10.98 -6.46 18.89
CA GLN A 35 -10.18 -7.39 19.69
C GLN A 35 -9.70 -8.56 18.82
N ARG A 36 -8.46 -8.99 19.06
CA ARG A 36 -7.83 -10.14 18.41
C ARG A 36 -7.66 -11.28 19.42
N ALA A 37 -8.21 -12.44 19.11
CA ALA A 37 -8.12 -13.65 19.92
C ALA A 37 -7.61 -14.84 19.09
N PRO A 38 -6.94 -15.82 19.70
CA PRO A 38 -6.57 -17.04 18.98
C PRO A 38 -7.84 -17.75 18.50
N LEU A 39 -7.81 -18.29 17.28
CA LEU A 39 -8.88 -19.13 16.79
C LEU A 39 -8.66 -20.57 17.28
N TRP A 40 -9.66 -21.09 17.99
CA TRP A 40 -9.61 -22.45 18.54
C TRP A 40 -9.73 -23.51 17.45
N ASP A 41 -9.24 -24.70 17.78
CA ASP A 41 -9.26 -25.85 16.88
C ASP A 41 -10.68 -26.24 16.46
N GLY A 42 -10.79 -26.66 15.21
CA GLY A 42 -12.07 -27.07 14.65
C GLY A 42 -12.22 -26.73 13.18
N VAL A 43 -13.43 -26.96 12.68
CA VAL A 43 -13.84 -26.61 11.32
C VAL A 43 -14.69 -25.35 11.38
N HIS A 44 -14.20 -24.30 10.72
CA HIS A 44 -14.82 -22.98 10.70
C HIS A 44 -15.38 -22.71 9.31
N ARG A 45 -16.68 -22.45 9.21
CA ARG A 45 -17.32 -22.13 7.94
C ARG A 45 -17.16 -20.64 7.64
N LEU A 46 -16.80 -20.33 6.40
CA LEU A 46 -16.72 -18.96 5.88
C LEU A 46 -18.06 -18.51 5.30
N GLU A 47 -18.24 -17.21 5.08
CA GLU A 47 -19.46 -16.66 4.48
C GLU A 47 -19.74 -17.17 3.06
N ASP A 48 -18.70 -17.46 2.28
CA ASP A 48 -18.83 -18.04 0.93
C ASP A 48 -19.20 -19.53 0.94
N GLY A 49 -19.38 -20.12 2.12
CA GLY A 49 -19.72 -21.52 2.33
C GLY A 49 -18.53 -22.48 2.37
N SER A 50 -17.32 -22.01 2.07
CA SER A 50 -16.08 -22.79 2.21
C SER A 50 -15.70 -23.00 3.69
N VAL A 51 -14.65 -23.78 3.95
CA VAL A 51 -14.24 -24.14 5.31
C VAL A 51 -12.75 -23.93 5.53
N VAL A 52 -12.42 -23.45 6.72
CA VAL A 52 -11.05 -23.40 7.26
C VAL A 52 -10.95 -24.40 8.40
N ILE A 53 -9.92 -25.24 8.37
CA ILE A 53 -9.64 -26.20 9.44
C ILE A 53 -8.50 -25.64 10.27
N VAL A 54 -8.67 -25.58 11.58
CA VAL A 54 -7.64 -25.16 12.54
C VAL A 54 -7.24 -26.35 13.41
N ARG A 55 -5.94 -26.57 13.56
CA ARG A 55 -5.32 -27.60 14.39
C ARG A 55 -4.19 -26.98 15.20
N ASP A 56 -4.21 -27.13 16.52
CA ASP A 56 -3.26 -26.53 17.45
C ASP A 56 -3.11 -24.99 17.27
N GLY A 57 -4.22 -24.30 16.95
CA GLY A 57 -4.25 -22.87 16.64
C GLY A 57 -3.66 -22.48 15.29
N VAL A 58 -3.36 -23.47 14.44
CA VAL A 58 -2.75 -23.32 13.13
C VAL A 58 -3.74 -23.70 12.03
N ALA A 59 -3.94 -22.82 11.04
CA ALA A 59 -4.77 -23.12 9.90
C ALA A 59 -4.10 -24.16 8.99
N VAL A 60 -4.86 -25.19 8.62
CA VAL A 60 -4.46 -26.12 7.56
C VAL A 60 -4.51 -25.36 6.23
N PRO A 61 -3.38 -25.24 5.50
CA PRO A 61 -3.34 -24.46 4.27
C PRO A 61 -4.36 -24.93 3.24
N THR A 62 -5.01 -23.96 2.59
CA THR A 62 -5.91 -24.16 1.45
C THR A 62 -5.33 -23.47 0.21
N GLU A 63 -5.81 -23.79 -0.98
CA GLU A 63 -5.31 -23.15 -2.20
C GLU A 63 -5.45 -21.61 -2.19
N PRO A 64 -6.55 -21.00 -1.71
CA PRO A 64 -6.63 -19.55 -1.56
C PRO A 64 -5.58 -18.97 -0.60
N MET A 65 -5.24 -19.69 0.47
CA MET A 65 -4.20 -19.26 1.41
C MET A 65 -2.82 -19.30 0.77
N LEU A 66 -2.47 -20.42 0.13
CA LEU A 66 -1.19 -20.59 -0.55
C LEU A 66 -0.99 -19.52 -1.62
N ARG A 67 -2.01 -19.27 -2.46
CA ARG A 67 -1.97 -18.21 -3.47
C ARG A 67 -1.75 -16.82 -2.87
N ALA A 68 -2.39 -16.52 -1.74
CA ALA A 68 -2.25 -15.24 -1.06
C ALA A 68 -0.88 -15.06 -0.39
N TRP A 69 -0.23 -16.15 0.02
CA TRP A 69 1.10 -16.15 0.60
C TRP A 69 2.22 -16.11 -0.45
N GLU A 70 1.98 -16.71 -1.63
CA GLU A 70 2.89 -16.68 -2.78
C GLU A 70 2.83 -15.36 -3.55
N SER A 71 1.70 -14.67 -3.49
CA SER A 71 1.55 -13.35 -4.08
C SER A 71 2.15 -12.30 -3.14
N PRO A 72 3.06 -11.41 -3.60
CA PRO A 72 3.36 -10.21 -2.82
C PRO A 72 2.02 -9.51 -2.52
N PRO A 73 1.81 -9.00 -1.29
CA PRO A 73 0.53 -8.40 -0.93
C PRO A 73 0.17 -7.40 -2.01
N PRO A 74 -1.09 -7.38 -2.51
CA PRO A 74 -1.51 -6.35 -3.43
C PRO A 74 -1.13 -5.05 -2.74
N ARG A 75 -0.20 -4.32 -3.37
CA ARG A 75 0.21 -3.00 -2.92
C ARG A 75 -1.11 -2.27 -2.86
N GLN A 76 -1.64 -2.05 -1.65
CA GLN A 76 -2.98 -1.54 -1.50
C GLN A 76 -3.01 -0.31 -2.38
N GLU A 77 -3.92 -0.32 -3.36
CA GLU A 77 -4.35 0.90 -4.05
C GLU A 77 -5.12 1.71 -3.01
N GLU A 78 -4.44 2.07 -1.92
CA GLU A 78 -4.58 3.37 -1.34
C GLU A 78 -4.25 4.28 -2.52
N THR A 79 -5.29 4.80 -3.16
CA THR A 79 -5.25 6.15 -3.73
C THR A 79 -4.79 7.04 -2.60
N ASP A 80 -3.50 7.00 -2.36
CA ASP A 80 -2.87 7.79 -1.36
C ASP A 80 -2.79 9.14 -2.05
N GLU A 81 -3.82 9.93 -1.78
CA GLU A 81 -3.77 11.37 -1.97
C GLU A 81 -2.59 11.98 -1.18
N ARG A 82 -1.85 11.18 -0.38
CA ARG A 82 -0.54 11.51 0.21
C ARG A 82 0.68 10.84 -0.47
N THR A 83 0.52 9.95 -1.46
CA THR A 83 1.60 9.38 -2.33
C THR A 83 1.52 9.85 -3.78
N LEU A 84 0.79 10.93 -4.08
CA LEU A 84 1.33 11.89 -5.04
C LEU A 84 2.41 12.67 -4.30
N GLY A 85 3.62 12.13 -4.19
CA GLY A 85 4.74 12.82 -3.53
C GLY A 85 4.92 14.27 -4.01
N PRO A 86 5.68 15.11 -3.30
CA PRO A 86 5.79 16.55 -3.59
C PRO A 86 6.11 16.86 -5.05
N CYS A 87 6.86 15.98 -5.74
CA CYS A 87 7.16 16.11 -7.16
C CYS A 87 5.95 15.89 -8.08
N SER A 88 5.07 14.92 -7.80
CA SER A 88 3.84 14.75 -8.60
C SER A 88 2.85 15.88 -8.37
N ALA A 89 2.70 16.35 -7.12
CA ALA A 89 1.88 17.53 -6.82
C ALA A 89 2.40 18.79 -7.55
N LEU A 90 3.73 18.95 -7.63
CA LEU A 90 4.36 20.01 -8.41
C LEU A 90 4.05 19.89 -9.90
N ILE A 91 4.14 18.69 -10.47
CA ILE A 91 3.82 18.43 -11.88
C ILE A 91 2.36 18.75 -12.19
N GLU A 92 1.41 18.25 -11.40
CA GLU A 92 -0.01 18.51 -11.63
C GLU A 92 -0.34 20.01 -11.56
N ARG A 93 0.21 20.69 -10.54
CA ARG A 93 0.03 22.14 -10.38
C ARG A 93 0.55 22.91 -11.58
N VAL A 94 1.76 22.61 -12.04
CA VAL A 94 2.52 23.46 -12.98
C VAL A 94 2.30 23.07 -14.44
N CYS A 95 2.13 21.78 -14.71
CA CYS A 95 1.85 21.28 -16.05
C CYS A 95 0.34 21.25 -16.37
N GLY A 96 -0.52 21.27 -15.35
CA GLY A 96 -1.98 21.21 -15.48
C GLY A 96 -2.49 19.83 -15.88
N ALA A 97 -3.82 19.66 -15.82
CA ALA A 97 -4.49 18.47 -16.33
C ALA A 97 -4.09 18.22 -17.79
N ASP A 98 -3.77 16.97 -18.12
CA ASP A 98 -3.30 16.52 -19.44
C ASP A 98 -2.02 17.20 -19.95
N GLY A 99 -1.28 17.91 -19.09
CA GLY A 99 -0.02 18.55 -19.47
C GLY A 99 -0.18 19.79 -20.37
N ARG A 100 -1.30 20.50 -20.26
CA ARG A 100 -1.62 21.73 -21.03
C ARG A 100 -0.49 22.77 -21.03
N CYS A 101 0.22 22.91 -19.92
CA CYS A 101 1.35 23.84 -19.79
C CYS A 101 2.72 23.18 -20.03
N GLY A 102 2.75 22.08 -20.79
CA GLY A 102 3.94 21.25 -21.04
C GLY A 102 5.17 22.01 -21.56
N GLU A 103 4.94 23.04 -22.37
CA GLU A 103 5.99 23.85 -23.01
C GLU A 103 6.47 25.02 -22.13
N THR A 104 5.89 25.21 -20.95
CA THR A 104 6.30 26.29 -20.04
C THR A 104 7.56 25.90 -19.28
N GLU A 105 8.46 26.87 -19.08
CA GLU A 105 9.69 26.69 -18.33
C GLU A 105 9.45 26.09 -16.91
N PRO A 106 8.43 26.52 -16.15
CA PRO A 106 8.09 25.89 -14.87
C PRO A 106 7.74 24.40 -14.98
N CYS A 107 6.96 23.99 -15.99
CA CYS A 107 6.59 22.58 -16.15
C CYS A 107 7.79 21.73 -16.57
N ARG A 108 8.64 22.25 -17.46
CA ARG A 108 9.87 21.59 -17.89
C ARG A 108 10.81 21.31 -16.70
N LEU A 109 11.05 22.30 -15.85
CA LEU A 109 11.89 22.14 -14.66
C LEU A 109 11.25 21.22 -13.62
N ALA A 110 9.93 21.26 -13.44
CA ALA A 110 9.24 20.31 -12.56
C ALA A 110 9.43 18.85 -13.04
N ARG A 111 9.40 18.60 -14.36
CA ARG A 111 9.68 17.27 -14.95
C ARG A 111 11.12 16.84 -14.74
N GLU A 112 12.06 17.77 -14.85
CA GLU A 112 13.48 17.54 -14.60
C GLU A 112 13.73 17.12 -13.13
N LEU A 113 13.13 17.81 -12.17
CA LEU A 113 13.20 17.44 -10.75
C LEU A 113 12.64 16.04 -10.48
N LEU A 114 11.51 15.70 -11.10
CA LEU A 114 10.94 14.36 -10.99
C LEU A 114 11.88 13.28 -11.58
N GLN A 115 12.53 13.58 -12.70
CA GLN A 115 13.47 12.66 -13.35
C GLN A 115 14.72 12.42 -12.49
N ILE A 116 15.32 13.47 -11.92
CA ILE A 116 16.47 13.37 -11.01
C ILE A 116 16.13 12.52 -9.78
N GLY A 117 14.91 12.67 -9.25
CA GLY A 117 14.44 11.87 -8.11
C GLY A 117 14.25 10.39 -8.42
N ARG A 118 13.98 10.04 -9.69
CA ARG A 118 13.86 8.65 -10.15
C ARG A 118 15.23 8.02 -10.42
N GLU A 119 16.18 8.79 -10.92
CA GLU A 119 17.54 8.33 -11.25
C GLU A 119 18.41 8.06 -10.01
N THR A 120 18.10 8.69 -8.86
CA THR A 120 18.83 8.49 -7.60
C THR A 120 18.46 7.23 -6.82
N LEU A 121 17.61 6.35 -7.37
CA LEU A 121 17.15 5.12 -6.71
C LEU A 121 17.73 3.86 -7.39
N PRO A 122 18.44 2.97 -6.66
CA PRO A 122 18.70 1.63 -7.16
C PRO A 122 17.38 0.86 -7.30
N ALA A 123 17.22 0.13 -8.42
CA ALA A 123 15.99 -0.58 -8.79
C ALA A 123 15.47 -1.60 -7.76
N GLU A 124 16.29 -1.97 -6.77
CA GLU A 124 15.97 -2.93 -5.69
C GLU A 124 15.33 -2.29 -4.44
N LEU A 125 15.36 -0.97 -4.28
CA LEU A 125 14.70 -0.28 -3.18
C LEU A 125 13.49 0.48 -3.73
N LYS A 126 12.29 -0.12 -3.60
CA LYS A 126 10.99 0.55 -3.78
C LYS A 126 10.73 1.56 -2.65
N GLN A 127 11.70 2.38 -2.31
CA GLN A 127 11.51 3.52 -1.42
C GLN A 127 11.04 4.73 -2.26
N PRO A 128 10.23 5.63 -1.68
CA PRO A 128 9.91 6.90 -2.34
C PRO A 128 11.21 7.65 -2.68
N LEU A 129 11.10 8.55 -3.68
CA LEU A 129 12.13 9.50 -4.14
C LEU A 129 13.19 9.81 -3.07
N SER A 130 14.46 9.88 -3.45
CA SER A 130 15.53 10.21 -2.50
C SER A 130 15.10 11.39 -1.61
N PRO A 131 15.26 11.33 -0.28
CA PRO A 131 14.67 12.30 0.65
C PRO A 131 15.10 13.75 0.33
N SER A 132 16.25 13.91 -0.33
CA SER A 132 16.74 15.20 -0.84
C SER A 132 15.89 15.75 -2.00
N VAL A 133 15.43 14.92 -2.94
CA VAL A 133 14.61 15.38 -4.08
C VAL A 133 13.16 15.62 -3.67
N GLY A 134 12.63 14.80 -2.75
CA GLY A 134 11.31 15.05 -2.15
C GLY A 134 11.22 16.44 -1.49
N SER A 135 12.26 16.85 -0.75
CA SER A 135 12.35 18.19 -0.16
C SER A 135 12.43 19.29 -1.22
N GLN A 136 13.23 19.13 -2.28
CA GLN A 136 13.34 20.11 -3.37
C GLN A 136 12.01 20.35 -4.08
N CYS A 137 11.24 19.29 -4.34
CA CYS A 137 9.91 19.44 -4.90
C CYS A 137 8.92 20.09 -3.92
N SER A 138 9.08 19.87 -2.62
CA SER A 138 8.27 20.53 -1.59
C SER A 138 8.57 22.03 -1.50
N GLU A 139 9.84 22.41 -1.60
CA GLU A 139 10.27 23.80 -1.67
C GLU A 139 9.77 24.48 -2.95
N ALA A 140 9.85 23.78 -4.08
CA ALA A 140 9.34 24.27 -5.37
C ALA A 140 7.83 24.58 -5.32
N LEU A 141 7.03 23.81 -4.59
CA LEU A 141 5.60 24.08 -4.39
C LEU A 141 5.32 25.44 -3.72
N GLY A 142 6.25 25.92 -2.88
CA GLY A 142 6.18 27.22 -2.23
C GLY A 142 6.81 28.38 -3.03
N ASN A 143 7.45 28.09 -4.17
CA ASN A 143 8.22 29.07 -4.92
C ASN A 143 7.36 29.74 -6.03
N PRO A 144 7.35 31.08 -6.11
CA PRO A 144 6.53 31.82 -7.08
C PRO A 144 6.91 31.57 -8.54
N PHE A 145 8.07 30.98 -8.82
CA PHE A 145 8.47 30.53 -10.15
C PHE A 145 7.58 29.38 -10.65
N PHE A 146 7.15 28.47 -9.77
CA PHE A 146 6.29 27.34 -10.08
C PHE A 146 4.81 27.73 -9.98
N ILE A 147 4.42 28.67 -10.85
CA ILE A 147 3.04 29.13 -10.96
C ILE A 147 2.10 27.99 -11.41
N PRO A 148 0.84 27.96 -10.94
CA PRO A 148 -0.15 27.03 -11.45
C PRO A 148 -0.38 27.22 -12.95
N CYS A 149 -0.58 26.11 -13.67
CA CYS A 149 -1.10 26.13 -15.03
C CYS A 149 -2.49 26.78 -15.03
N ARG A 150 -2.70 27.77 -15.89
CA ARG A 150 -3.96 28.49 -16.08
C ARG A 150 -4.28 28.60 -17.56
#